data_AF-A0A011RFW2-F1
#
_entry.id   AF-A0A011RFW2-F1
#
_cell.length_a   1.000
_cell.length_b   1.000
_cell.length_c   1.000
_cell.angle_alpha   90.00
_cell.angle_beta   90.00
_cell.angle_gamma   90.00
#
_symmetry.space_group_name_H-M   'P 1'
#
loop_
_entity.id
_entity.type
_entity.pdbx_description
1 polymer ?
#
loop_
_entity_poly.entity_id
_entity_poly.type
_entity_poly.pdbx_seq_one_letter_code
_entity_poly.pdbx_strand_id
1 'polypeptide(L)'
;MEMKAYLAYVREESRRFFGQGLSALEASKKIDFGPYGGWRAPARLFMNVERAYREFRHEAADKPWDHAKVFDAVLAVARAKGIRVEF
;
A
#
# COMPACT_ATOMS: atom_id res chain seq x y z
N MET A 1 -11.01 -9.22 14.04
CA MET A 1 -9.65 -9.06 14.59
C MET A 1 -8.57 -9.04 13.50
N GLU A 2 -8.70 -9.83 12.44
CA GLU A 2 -7.72 -9.89 11.33
C GLU A 2 -7.48 -8.56 10.60
N MET A 3 -8.53 -7.76 10.36
CA MET A 3 -8.37 -6.45 9.70
C MET A 3 -7.47 -5.50 10.50
N LYS A 4 -7.57 -5.49 11.84
CA LYS A 4 -6.71 -4.67 12.70
C LYS A 4 -5.26 -5.12 12.61
N ALA A 5 -5.02 -6.44 12.61
CA ALA A 5 -3.68 -7.01 12.45
C ALA A 5 -3.07 -6.69 11.08
N TYR A 6 -3.88 -6.78 10.02
CA TYR A 6 -3.47 -6.37 8.67
C TYR A 6 -3.08 -4.88 8.62
N LEU A 7 -3.91 -3.98 9.13
CA LEU A 7 -3.61 -2.54 9.12
C LEU A 7 -2.37 -2.21 9.97
N ALA A 8 -2.18 -2.89 11.10
CA ALA A 8 -0.97 -2.74 11.91
C ALA A 8 0.28 -3.20 11.15
N TYR A 9 0.23 -4.39 10.55
CA TYR A 9 1.30 -4.94 9.73
C TYR A 9 1.70 -4.00 8.58
N VAL A 10 0.72 -3.53 7.80
CA VAL A 10 0.97 -2.61 6.69
C VAL A 10 1.58 -1.31 7.17
N ARG A 11 1.12 -0.77 8.30
CA ARG A 11 1.66 0.46 8.87
C ARG A 11 3.10 0.31 9.36
N GLU A 12 3.45 -0.82 9.97
CA GLU A 12 4.82 -1.13 10.42
C GLU A 12 5.78 -1.27 9.26
N GLU A 13 5.41 -2.05 8.23
CA GLU A 13 6.20 -2.19 7.02
C GLU A 13 6.35 -0.84 6.28
N SER A 14 5.27 -0.06 6.22
CA SER A 14 5.30 1.27 5.63
C SER A 14 6.27 2.19 6.38
N ARG A 15 6.28 2.15 7.72
CA ARG A 15 7.23 2.94 8.54
C ARG A 15 8.67 2.54 8.26
N ARG A 16 8.94 1.24 8.14
CA ARG A 16 10.27 0.70 7.85
C ARG A 16 10.81 1.21 6.51
N PHE A 17 10.01 1.16 5.45
CA PHE A 17 10.43 1.63 4.12
C PHE A 17 10.42 3.15 3.99
N PHE A 18 9.52 3.85 4.67
CA PHE A 18 9.52 5.31 4.74
C PHE A 18 10.81 5.83 5.38
N GLY A 19 11.26 5.21 6.48
CA GLY A 19 12.53 5.53 7.11
C GLY A 19 13.77 5.26 6.24
N GLN A 20 13.63 4.42 5.21
CA GLN A 20 14.68 4.18 4.20
C GLN A 20 14.59 5.16 3.00
N GLY A 21 13.63 6.07 2.99
CA GLY A 21 13.44 7.04 1.91
C GLY A 21 12.78 6.47 0.64
N LEU A 22 12.27 5.23 0.68
CA LEU A 22 11.57 4.66 -0.47
C LEU A 22 10.20 5.30 -0.64
N SER A 23 9.75 5.47 -1.89
CA SER A 23 8.38 5.89 -2.19
C SER A 23 7.35 4.81 -1.79
N ALA A 24 6.08 5.22 -1.65
CA ALA A 24 4.99 4.28 -1.34
C ALA A 24 4.84 3.18 -2.41
N LEU A 25 5.09 3.51 -3.68
CA LEU A 25 5.05 2.55 -4.77
C LEU A 25 6.18 1.51 -4.67
N GLU A 26 7.41 1.95 -4.40
CA GLU A 26 8.55 1.05 -4.21
C GLU A 26 8.37 0.16 -2.98
N ALA A 27 7.91 0.74 -1.87
CA ALA A 27 7.56 0.00 -0.66
C ALA A 27 6.49 -1.06 -0.98
N SER A 28 5.40 -0.69 -1.62
CA SER A 28 4.30 -1.61 -1.96
C SER A 28 4.75 -2.78 -2.85
N LYS A 29 5.73 -2.58 -3.74
CA LYS A 29 6.32 -3.66 -4.54
C LYS A 29 7.14 -4.63 -3.69
N LYS A 30 7.80 -4.13 -2.64
CA LYS A 30 8.68 -4.91 -1.74
C LYS A 30 7.96 -5.59 -0.57
N ILE A 31 6.90 -4.98 -0.04
CA ILE A 31 6.13 -5.52 1.10
C ILE A 31 5.57 -6.90 0.75
N ASP A 32 5.81 -7.87 1.61
CA ASP A 32 5.20 -9.20 1.49
C ASP A 32 3.71 -9.10 1.86
N PHE A 33 2.84 -9.85 1.19
CA PHE A 33 1.45 -9.94 1.64
C PHE A 33 1.29 -10.89 2.83
N GLY A 34 2.26 -11.79 3.04
CA GLY A 34 2.23 -12.80 4.08
C GLY A 34 0.89 -13.57 4.07
N PRO A 35 0.22 -13.72 5.23
CA PRO A 35 -1.04 -14.47 5.31
C PRO A 35 -2.19 -13.81 4.54
N TYR A 36 -2.06 -12.53 4.18
CA TYR A 36 -3.11 -11.76 3.51
C TYR A 36 -3.06 -11.86 1.99
N GLY A 37 -2.11 -12.61 1.41
CA GLY A 37 -1.95 -12.74 -0.04
C GLY A 37 -3.14 -13.39 -0.74
N GLY A 38 -3.91 -14.22 -0.04
CA GLY A 38 -5.14 -14.83 -0.54
C GLY A 38 -6.38 -13.93 -0.46
N TRP A 39 -6.26 -12.73 0.10
CA TRP A 39 -7.38 -11.79 0.20
C TRP A 39 -7.67 -11.14 -1.15
N ARG A 40 -8.92 -10.70 -1.34
CA ARG A 40 -9.36 -10.12 -2.61
C ARG A 40 -8.64 -8.80 -2.90
N ALA A 41 -8.19 -8.66 -4.15
CA ALA A 41 -7.48 -7.48 -4.66
C ALA A 41 -6.27 -7.04 -3.80
N PRO A 42 -5.28 -7.93 -3.59
CA PRO A 42 -4.15 -7.65 -2.70
C PRO A 42 -3.30 -6.47 -3.18
N ALA A 43 -3.34 -6.13 -4.48
CA ALA A 43 -2.69 -4.94 -5.03
C ALA A 43 -3.22 -3.62 -4.45
N ARG A 44 -4.43 -3.60 -3.85
CA ARG A 44 -4.95 -2.43 -3.11
C ARG A 44 -4.15 -2.12 -1.83
N LEU A 45 -3.19 -2.97 -1.45
CA LEU A 45 -2.16 -2.67 -0.45
C LEU A 45 -1.55 -1.27 -0.66
N PHE A 46 -1.31 -0.87 -1.91
CA PHE A 46 -0.75 0.45 -2.23
C PHE A 46 -1.53 1.59 -1.57
N MET A 47 -2.86 1.52 -1.53
CA MET A 47 -3.68 2.57 -0.93
C MET A 47 -3.44 2.70 0.58
N ASN A 48 -3.26 1.57 1.27
CA ASN A 48 -2.96 1.56 2.70
C ASN A 48 -1.53 2.07 2.97
N VAL A 49 -0.57 1.70 2.13
CA VAL A 49 0.81 2.20 2.22
C VAL A 49 0.86 3.69 1.97
N GLU A 50 0.25 4.19 0.89
CA GLU A 50 0.20 5.62 0.58
C GLU A 50 -0.54 6.40 1.66
N ARG A 51 -1.61 5.83 2.25
CA ARG A 51 -2.29 6.45 3.39
C ARG A 51 -1.36 6.60 4.59
N ALA A 52 -0.64 5.55 4.97
CA ALA A 52 0.34 5.61 6.07
C ALA A 52 1.45 6.64 5.79
N TYR A 53 1.92 6.69 4.55
CA TYR A 53 2.93 7.64 4.09
C TYR A 53 2.45 9.10 4.17
N ARG A 54 1.21 9.39 3.78
CA ARG A 54 0.60 10.72 3.96
C ARG A 54 0.56 11.12 5.43
N GLU A 55 0.22 10.19 6.32
CA GLU A 55 0.25 10.43 7.77
C GLU A 55 1.66 10.69 8.30
N PHE A 56 2.67 9.95 7.83
CA PHE A 56 4.07 10.16 8.22
C PHE A 56 4.64 11.48 7.71
N ARG A 57 4.08 12.01 6.62
CA ARG A 57 4.37 13.37 6.11
C ARG A 57 3.50 14.46 6.74
N HIS A 58 2.67 14.11 7.73
CA HIS A 58 1.75 15.04 8.39
C HIS A 58 0.77 15.75 7.43
N GLU A 59 0.39 15.07 6.35
CA GLU A 59 -0.62 15.59 5.42
C GLU A 59 -2.02 15.56 6.05
N ALA A 60 -2.88 16.51 5.67
CA ALA A 60 -4.26 16.54 6.12
C ALA A 60 -5.02 15.28 5.69
N ALA A 61 -5.87 14.77 6.59
CA ALA A 61 -6.58 13.51 6.37
C ALA A 61 -7.57 13.56 5.20
N ASP A 62 -8.08 14.74 4.89
CA ASP A 62 -9.03 15.07 3.82
C ASP A 62 -8.36 15.55 2.53
N LYS A 63 -7.02 15.58 2.49
CA LYS A 63 -6.29 15.96 1.28
C LYS A 63 -6.70 15.05 0.11
N PRO A 64 -7.09 15.61 -1.04
CA PRO A 64 -7.63 14.85 -2.14
C PRO A 64 -6.65 13.80 -2.66
N TRP A 65 -7.20 12.74 -3.23
CA TRP A 65 -6.45 11.71 -3.93
C TRP A 65 -6.44 12.00 -5.42
N ASP A 66 -5.26 11.85 -6.04
CA ASP A 66 -5.18 11.74 -7.49
C ASP A 66 -5.57 10.31 -7.87
N HIS A 67 -6.85 10.12 -8.21
CA HIS A 67 -7.41 8.80 -8.47
C HIS A 67 -6.74 8.09 -9.65
N ALA A 68 -6.35 8.82 -10.70
CA ALA A 68 -5.67 8.26 -11.86
C ALA A 68 -4.29 7.72 -11.46
N LYS A 69 -3.52 8.54 -10.73
CA LYS A 69 -2.19 8.13 -10.24
C LYS A 69 -2.24 6.96 -9.27
N VAL A 70 -3.25 6.92 -8.40
CA VAL A 70 -3.48 5.79 -7.49
C VAL A 70 -3.78 4.51 -8.27
N PHE A 71 -4.64 4.60 -9.28
CA PHE A 71 -4.99 3.46 -10.12
C PHE A 71 -3.77 2.91 -10.86
N ASP A 72 -2.97 3.78 -11.47
CA ASP A 72 -1.71 3.41 -12.12
C ASP A 72 -0.74 2.73 -11.16
N ALA A 73 -0.63 3.23 -9.93
CA ALA A 73 0.22 2.64 -8.91
C ALA A 73 -0.26 1.25 -8.47
N VAL A 74 -1.57 1.05 -8.29
CA VAL A 74 -2.15 -0.26 -7.98
C VAL A 74 -1.88 -1.25 -9.12
N LEU A 75 -2.05 -0.84 -10.38
CA LEU A 75 -1.69 -1.66 -11.55
C LEU A 75 -0.20 -2.03 -11.57
N ALA A 76 0.67 -1.07 -11.25
CA ALA A 76 2.11 -1.30 -11.18
C ALA A 76 2.50 -2.29 -10.08
N VAL A 77 1.82 -2.27 -8.92
CA VAL A 77 2.01 -3.27 -7.86
C VAL A 77 1.52 -4.65 -8.30
N ALA A 78 0.34 -4.73 -8.92
CA ALA A 78 -0.20 -5.99 -9.42
C ALA A 78 0.74 -6.65 -10.42
N ARG A 79 1.23 -5.88 -11.40
CA ARG A 79 2.21 -6.34 -12.40
C ARG A 79 3.51 -6.81 -11.76
N ALA A 80 4.08 -6.02 -10.84
CA ALA A 80 5.34 -6.36 -10.17
C ALA A 80 5.26 -7.65 -9.33
N LYS A 81 4.06 -7.99 -8.86
CA LYS A 81 3.82 -9.15 -7.98
C LYS A 81 3.11 -10.32 -8.68
N GLY A 82 2.89 -10.25 -10.00
CA GLY A 82 2.22 -11.30 -10.76
C GLY A 82 0.75 -11.53 -10.37
N ILE A 83 0.08 -10.53 -9.79
CA ILE A 83 -1.31 -10.63 -9.35
C ILE A 83 -2.24 -10.27 -10.50
N ARG A 84 -3.29 -11.07 -10.71
CA ARG A 84 -4.37 -10.71 -11.63
C ARG A 84 -5.14 -9.49 -11.08
N VAL A 85 -5.24 -8.44 -11.89
CA VAL A 85 -6.04 -7.27 -11.55
C VAL A 85 -7.51 -7.65 -11.69
N GLU A 86 -8.26 -7.61 -10.59
CA GLU A 86 -9.72 -7.69 -10.59
C GLU A 86 -10.27 -6.25 -10.60
N PHE A 87 -11.07 -5.94 -11.62
CA PHE A 87 -11.77 -4.66 -11.76
C PHE A 87 -13.11 -4.68 -11.02
#